data_AF-I0YQU4-F1
#
_entry.id   AF-I0YQU4-F1
#
_cell.length_a   1.000
_cell.length_b   1.000
_cell.length_c   1.000
_cell.angle_alpha   90.00
_cell.angle_beta   90.00
_cell.angle_gamma   90.00
#
_symmetry.space_group_name_H-M   'P 1'
#
loop_
_entity.id
_entity.type
_entity.pdbx_description
1 polymer ?
#
loop_
_entity_poly.entity_id
_entity_poly.type
_entity_poly.pdbx_seq_one_letter_code
_entity_poly.pdbx_strand_id
1 'polypeptide(L)'
;MQADLSYSYWAAGHSTSSGTVAEKAGTFEERDVSGWAKEQLKALLVGLEHRTPTAVITLTELKSSTGEAHVWIVRGKRRAGFDLTLEVAWRAAMIGGSAAEASGTLSLANISPDELDELGDLIKVAVVERDEGISSDAEVTRPVKSIADKLQEQLSKLHQLLKER
;
A
#
# COMPACT_ATOMS: atom_id res chain seq x y z
N MET A 1 -20.22 80.51 36.60
CA MET A 1 -19.25 79.52 36.10
C MET A 1 -19.49 78.23 36.86
N GLN A 2 -20.31 77.35 36.29
CA GLN A 2 -20.52 75.99 36.77
C GLN A 2 -20.27 75.07 35.58
N ALA A 3 -19.54 73.99 35.87
CA ALA A 3 -18.97 73.07 34.92
C ALA A 3 -20.03 72.16 34.30
N ASP A 4 -19.93 71.96 32.99
CA ASP A 4 -20.62 70.91 32.26
C ASP A 4 -19.64 69.74 32.12
N LEU A 5 -19.92 68.64 32.82
CA LEU A 5 -19.17 67.39 32.77
C LEU A 5 -20.19 66.26 32.68
N SER A 6 -20.75 66.07 31.48
CA SER A 6 -21.54 64.89 31.14
C SER A 6 -20.60 63.69 30.95
N TYR A 7 -20.46 62.88 31.98
CA TYR A 7 -19.79 61.58 31.94
C TYR A 7 -20.81 60.54 31.42
N SER A 8 -20.72 60.15 30.15
CA SER A 8 -21.54 59.06 29.61
C SER A 8 -20.99 57.72 30.10
N TYR A 9 -21.68 57.12 31.06
CA TYR A 9 -21.49 55.72 31.43
C TYR A 9 -21.90 54.79 30.27
N TRP A 10 -21.12 53.74 30.15
CA TRP A 10 -21.03 52.72 29.10
C TRP A 10 -22.19 51.72 29.19
N ALA A 11 -22.93 51.56 28.10
CA ALA A 11 -23.71 50.34 27.86
C ALA A 11 -23.92 50.16 26.36
N ALA A 12 -23.30 49.14 25.78
CA ALA A 12 -23.96 48.17 24.89
C ALA A 12 -22.93 47.30 24.16
N GLY A 13 -23.18 45.99 24.18
CA GLY A 13 -22.93 45.16 23.01
C GLY A 13 -21.71 44.24 23.09
N HIS A 14 -21.91 43.04 23.65
CA HIS A 14 -21.19 41.87 23.16
C HIS A 14 -21.40 41.76 21.64
N SER A 15 -20.33 41.91 20.88
CA SER A 15 -20.23 41.34 19.54
C SER A 15 -18.82 40.79 19.38
N THR A 16 -18.71 39.52 19.73
CA THR A 16 -17.65 38.59 19.32
C THR A 16 -17.61 38.54 17.80
N SER A 17 -16.93 39.50 17.17
CA SER A 17 -16.60 39.44 15.75
C SER A 17 -15.28 38.71 15.56
N SER A 18 -15.39 37.38 15.62
CA SER A 18 -14.67 36.38 14.83
C SER A 18 -13.36 36.84 14.17
N GLY A 19 -12.29 36.93 14.95
CA GLY A 19 -10.93 36.78 14.44
C GLY A 19 -10.65 35.32 14.10
N THR A 20 -11.29 34.76 13.07
CA THR A 20 -11.00 33.41 12.53
C THR A 20 -10.10 33.51 11.31
N VAL A 21 -8.91 34.07 11.50
CA VAL A 21 -7.78 33.78 10.62
C VAL A 21 -6.73 33.10 11.49
N ALA A 22 -7.13 31.97 12.09
CA ALA A 22 -6.16 30.98 12.53
C ALA A 22 -5.49 30.42 11.26
N GLU A 23 -4.34 31.00 10.93
CA GLU A 23 -3.18 30.32 10.35
C GLU A 23 -3.47 29.16 9.38
N LYS A 24 -4.00 29.47 8.19
CA LYS A 24 -4.20 28.53 7.07
C LYS A 24 -2.88 28.03 6.42
N ALA A 25 -1.77 28.03 7.15
CA ALA A 25 -0.44 27.71 6.63
C ALA A 25 0.38 26.84 7.60
N GLY A 26 -0.20 25.74 8.11
CA GLY A 26 0.55 24.88 9.03
C GLY A 26 -0.07 23.56 9.46
N THR A 27 -1.31 23.23 9.06
CA THR A 27 -1.92 21.96 9.47
C THR A 27 -1.28 20.78 8.75
N PHE A 28 -0.56 19.98 9.54
CA PHE A 28 -0.30 18.58 9.23
C PHE A 28 -1.60 17.83 9.48
N GLU A 29 -2.18 17.25 8.44
CA GLU A 29 -3.29 16.31 8.57
C GLU A 29 -2.80 14.92 8.19
N GLU A 30 -3.04 13.95 9.05
CA GLU A 30 -2.72 12.55 8.82
C GLU A 30 -4.01 11.72 8.81
N ARG A 31 -4.09 10.81 7.86
CA ARG A 31 -5.20 9.87 7.74
C ARG A 31 -4.65 8.46 7.57
N ASP A 32 -4.97 7.59 8.53
CA ASP A 32 -4.79 6.15 8.39
C ASP A 32 -5.79 5.62 7.35
N VAL A 33 -5.26 4.96 6.33
CA VAL A 33 -6.03 4.32 5.24
C VAL A 33 -5.66 2.85 5.08
N SER A 34 -5.06 2.24 6.11
CA SER A 34 -4.57 0.86 6.11
C SER A 34 -5.64 -0.14 5.74
N GLY A 35 -6.87 0.01 6.27
CA GLY A 35 -7.99 -0.87 5.93
C GLY A 35 -8.30 -0.87 4.44
N TRP A 36 -8.38 0.32 3.83
CA TRP A 36 -8.63 0.46 2.40
C TRP A 36 -7.44 -0.04 1.56
N ALA A 37 -6.20 0.23 1.99
CA ALA A 37 -5.01 -0.23 1.28
C ALA A 37 -4.96 -1.77 1.20
N LYS A 38 -5.34 -2.47 2.28
CA LYS A 38 -5.43 -3.94 2.31
C LYS A 38 -6.48 -4.50 1.35
N GLU A 39 -7.63 -3.84 1.23
CA GLU A 39 -8.64 -4.21 0.23
C GLU A 39 -8.13 -4.03 -1.20
N GLN A 40 -7.45 -2.91 -1.48
CA GLN A 40 -6.87 -2.66 -2.80
C GLN A 40 -5.74 -3.64 -3.14
N LEU A 41 -4.86 -3.95 -2.19
CA LEU A 41 -3.83 -4.97 -2.35
C LEU A 41 -4.43 -6.30 -2.77
N LYS A 42 -5.48 -6.76 -2.09
CA LYS A 42 -6.16 -8.01 -2.44
C LYS A 42 -6.68 -7.96 -3.88
N ALA A 43 -7.29 -6.85 -4.29
CA ALA A 43 -7.82 -6.67 -5.64
C ALA A 43 -6.74 -6.58 -6.73
N LEU A 44 -5.56 -6.06 -6.41
CA LEU A 44 -4.44 -5.93 -7.35
C LEU A 44 -3.63 -7.22 -7.49
N LEU A 45 -3.51 -8.00 -6.41
CA LEU A 45 -2.64 -9.17 -6.37
C LEU A 45 -3.36 -10.48 -6.70
N VAL A 46 -4.58 -10.71 -6.21
CA VAL A 46 -5.27 -11.98 -6.44
C VAL A 46 -5.70 -12.08 -7.90
N GLY A 47 -5.35 -13.19 -8.55
CA GLY A 47 -5.56 -13.42 -9.98
C GLY A 47 -4.46 -12.85 -10.86
N LEU A 48 -3.42 -12.21 -10.30
CA LEU A 48 -2.26 -11.76 -11.07
C LEU A 48 -1.55 -12.97 -11.68
N GLU A 49 -1.48 -12.99 -13.01
CA GLU A 49 -0.82 -14.04 -13.77
C GLU A 49 0.52 -13.56 -14.35
N HIS A 50 1.54 -14.41 -14.30
CA HIS A 50 2.83 -14.20 -14.94
C HIS A 50 3.23 -15.45 -15.72
N ARG A 51 3.44 -15.30 -17.02
CA ARG A 51 3.84 -16.39 -17.91
C ARG A 51 5.32 -16.28 -18.22
N THR A 52 6.04 -17.36 -17.98
CA THR A 52 7.43 -17.57 -18.37
C THR A 52 7.49 -18.63 -19.47
N PRO A 53 8.64 -18.86 -20.12
CA PRO A 53 8.79 -19.98 -21.05
C PRO A 53 8.56 -21.37 -20.41
N THR A 54 8.73 -21.50 -19.09
CA THR A 54 8.73 -22.78 -18.37
C THR A 54 7.55 -22.96 -17.41
N ALA A 55 6.77 -21.91 -17.13
CA ALA A 55 5.65 -21.97 -16.20
C ALA A 55 4.65 -20.82 -16.39
N VAL A 56 3.38 -21.08 -16.06
CA VAL A 56 2.36 -20.05 -15.80
C VAL A 56 2.16 -19.94 -14.29
N ILE A 57 2.43 -18.77 -13.73
CA ILE A 57 2.31 -18.47 -12.29
C ILE A 57 1.05 -17.65 -12.07
N THR A 58 0.27 -18.01 -11.06
CA THR A 58 -0.92 -17.28 -10.64
C THR A 58 -0.88 -17.05 -9.15
N LEU A 59 -1.09 -15.81 -8.71
CA LEU A 59 -1.31 -15.48 -7.30
C LEU A 59 -2.77 -15.80 -6.95
N THR A 60 -2.99 -16.74 -6.05
CA THR A 60 -4.33 -17.32 -5.82
C THR A 60 -5.04 -16.71 -4.61
N GLU A 61 -4.30 -16.26 -3.60
CA GLU A 61 -4.89 -15.76 -2.36
C GLU A 61 -3.91 -14.83 -1.62
N LEU A 62 -4.40 -13.72 -1.08
CA LEU A 62 -3.65 -12.90 -0.11
C LEU A 62 -3.88 -13.51 1.28
N LYS A 63 -2.90 -14.28 1.79
CA LYS A 63 -2.98 -14.97 3.09
C LYS A 63 -2.91 -13.99 4.25
N SER A 64 -1.99 -13.03 4.18
CA SER A 64 -1.83 -12.00 5.20
C SER A 64 -1.36 -10.67 4.59
N SER A 65 -1.84 -9.57 5.19
CA SER A 65 -1.33 -8.22 4.92
C SER A 65 -1.31 -7.43 6.23
N THR A 66 -0.10 -7.20 6.73
CA THR A 66 0.15 -6.45 7.97
C THR A 66 0.93 -5.18 7.65
N GLY A 67 1.01 -4.29 8.64
CA GLY A 67 1.55 -2.94 8.45
C GLY A 67 0.46 -1.91 8.18
N GLU A 68 0.91 -0.73 7.75
CA GLU A 68 0.15 0.51 7.77
C GLU A 68 0.27 1.26 6.45
N ALA A 69 -0.77 2.03 6.11
CA ALA A 69 -0.77 2.95 4.99
C ALA A 69 -1.39 4.28 5.42
N HIS A 70 -0.71 5.36 5.05
CA HIS A 70 -1.03 6.70 5.53
C HIS A 70 -1.07 7.70 4.38
N VAL A 71 -1.95 8.68 4.53
CA VAL A 71 -1.98 9.87 3.68
C VAL A 71 -1.77 11.10 4.55
N TRP A 72 -0.83 11.94 4.15
CA TRP A 72 -0.51 13.20 4.82
C TRP A 72 -0.82 14.39 3.93
N ILE A 73 -1.33 15.46 4.51
CA ILE A 73 -1.41 16.77 3.89
C ILE A 73 -0.49 17.70 4.67
N VAL A 74 0.60 18.13 4.03
CA VAL A 74 1.61 19.01 4.62
C VAL A 74 1.63 20.32 3.84
N ARG A 75 1.14 21.40 4.45
CA ARG A 75 1.06 22.74 3.82
C ARG A 75 0.36 22.69 2.45
N GLY A 76 -0.76 21.96 2.38
CA GLY A 76 -1.54 21.77 1.16
C GLY A 76 -0.95 20.78 0.14
N LYS A 77 0.23 20.20 0.41
CA LYS A 77 0.82 19.15 -0.44
C LYS A 77 0.47 17.77 0.11
N ARG A 78 -0.18 16.96 -0.71
CA ARG A 78 -0.52 15.58 -0.38
C ARG A 78 0.71 14.67 -0.55
N ARG A 79 0.90 13.78 0.42
CA ARG A 79 1.89 12.70 0.44
C ARG A 79 1.18 11.42 0.84
N ALA A 80 1.70 10.29 0.41
CA ALA A 80 1.20 9.00 0.83
C ALA A 80 2.35 8.01 0.93
N GLY A 81 2.18 7.04 1.82
CA GLY A 81 3.17 6.01 2.07
C GLY A 81 2.53 4.77 2.65
N PHE A 82 3.28 3.68 2.63
CA PHE A 82 2.92 2.45 3.29
C PHE A 82 4.19 1.77 3.79
N ASP A 83 4.03 0.94 4.81
CA ASP A 83 5.00 -0.05 5.25
C ASP A 83 4.21 -1.36 5.42
N LEU A 84 4.50 -2.35 4.59
CA LEU A 84 3.67 -3.54 4.46
C LEU A 84 4.49 -4.82 4.52
N THR A 85 3.92 -5.82 5.18
CA THR A 85 4.37 -7.22 5.08
C THR A 85 3.23 -8.06 4.52
N LEU A 86 3.53 -8.81 3.46
CA LEU A 86 2.56 -9.56 2.67
C LEU A 86 2.94 -11.04 2.60
N GLU A 87 1.94 -11.90 2.70
CA GLU A 87 2.05 -13.31 2.30
C GLU A 87 0.96 -13.64 1.29
N VAL A 88 1.36 -14.17 0.14
CA VAL A 88 0.49 -14.45 -0.99
C VAL A 88 0.66 -15.91 -1.40
N ALA A 89 -0.44 -16.65 -1.51
CA ALA A 89 -0.45 -17.97 -2.08
C ALA A 89 -0.21 -17.89 -3.59
N TRP A 90 0.57 -18.82 -4.13
CA TRP A 90 0.79 -18.95 -5.56
C TRP A 90 0.55 -20.38 -6.03
N ARG A 91 0.20 -20.51 -7.31
CA ARG A 91 0.22 -21.76 -8.08
C ARG A 91 1.07 -21.56 -9.32
N ALA A 92 1.84 -22.57 -9.69
CA ALA A 92 2.62 -22.62 -10.92
C ALA A 92 2.26 -23.88 -11.71
N ALA A 93 1.80 -23.71 -12.95
CA ALA A 93 1.62 -24.79 -13.91
C ALA A 93 2.83 -24.84 -14.85
N MET A 94 3.57 -25.95 -14.84
CA MET A 94 4.81 -26.08 -15.61
C MET A 94 4.50 -26.26 -17.10
N ILE A 95 5.28 -25.58 -17.95
CA ILE A 95 5.15 -25.61 -19.41
C ILE A 95 6.25 -26.52 -19.98
N GLY A 96 5.82 -27.57 -20.67
CA GLY A 96 6.70 -28.56 -21.30
C GLY A 96 6.85 -29.82 -20.45
N GLY A 97 6.64 -31.00 -21.05
CA GLY A 97 6.63 -32.28 -20.34
C GLY A 97 5.23 -32.70 -19.85
N SER A 98 5.17 -33.38 -18.70
CA SER A 98 3.91 -33.68 -17.98
C SER A 98 3.28 -32.39 -17.47
N ALA A 99 1.95 -32.29 -17.47
CA ALA A 99 1.19 -31.16 -16.93
C ALA A 99 1.29 -31.10 -15.38
N ALA A 100 2.50 -30.89 -14.87
CA ALA A 100 2.81 -30.86 -13.46
C ALA A 100 2.54 -29.47 -12.88
N GLU A 101 2.00 -29.44 -11.68
CA GLU A 101 1.72 -28.22 -10.93
C GLU A 101 2.51 -28.19 -9.61
N ALA A 102 2.72 -26.97 -9.11
CA ALA A 102 3.21 -26.72 -7.77
C ALA A 102 2.47 -25.53 -7.16
N SER A 103 2.43 -25.47 -5.83
CA SER A 103 1.85 -24.36 -5.09
C SER A 103 2.71 -23.99 -3.89
N GLY A 104 2.52 -22.78 -3.38
CA GLY A 104 3.28 -22.33 -2.23
C GLY A 104 2.90 -20.95 -1.73
N THR A 105 3.83 -20.35 -0.99
CA THR A 105 3.70 -19.00 -0.44
C THR A 105 4.82 -18.11 -0.95
N LEU A 106 4.49 -16.88 -1.33
CA LEU A 106 5.39 -15.79 -1.62
C LEU A 106 5.26 -14.78 -0.48
N SER A 107 6.37 -14.42 0.14
CA SER A 107 6.43 -13.49 1.27
C SER A 107 7.31 -12.30 0.92
N LEU A 108 6.83 -11.12 1.31
CA LEU A 108 7.51 -9.85 1.20
C LEU A 108 7.40 -9.15 2.55
N ALA A 109 8.51 -8.70 3.11
CA ALA A 109 8.53 -8.06 4.42
C ALA A 109 9.07 -6.63 4.30
N ASN A 110 8.52 -5.73 5.11
CA ASN A 110 8.94 -4.33 5.21
C ASN A 110 9.00 -3.62 3.84
N ILE A 111 7.95 -3.77 3.04
CA ILE A 111 7.88 -3.10 1.74
C ILE A 111 7.43 -1.66 1.95
N SER A 112 8.19 -0.71 1.43
CA SER A 112 7.79 0.69 1.32
C SER A 112 7.82 1.17 -0.14
N PRO A 113 7.18 2.31 -0.47
CA PRO A 113 7.26 2.89 -1.82
C PRO A 113 8.69 3.19 -2.29
N ASP A 114 9.61 3.44 -1.37
CA ASP A 114 10.99 3.86 -1.66
C ASP A 114 11.90 2.66 -1.98
N GLU A 115 11.47 1.43 -1.71
CA GLU A 115 12.24 0.19 -1.91
C GLU A 115 11.64 -0.70 -3.03
N LEU A 116 10.65 -0.18 -3.78
CA LEU A 116 9.94 -0.96 -4.79
C LEU A 116 10.84 -1.39 -5.96
N ASP A 117 11.91 -0.67 -6.24
CA ASP A 117 12.92 -1.03 -7.25
C ASP A 117 13.83 -2.18 -6.83
N GLU A 118 13.93 -2.47 -5.53
CA GLU A 118 14.69 -3.59 -4.97
C GLU A 118 13.78 -4.77 -4.57
N LEU A 119 12.51 -4.75 -4.96
CA LEU A 119 11.50 -5.73 -4.54
C LEU A 119 11.92 -7.19 -4.85
N GLY A 120 12.65 -7.40 -5.96
CA GLY A 120 13.14 -8.72 -6.36
C GLY A 120 14.00 -9.41 -5.29
N ASP A 121 14.79 -8.64 -4.53
CA ASP A 121 15.67 -9.15 -3.48
C ASP A 121 14.91 -9.45 -2.18
N LEU A 122 13.75 -8.82 -1.99
CA LEU A 122 12.88 -9.02 -0.82
C LEU A 122 11.96 -10.25 -0.97
N ILE A 123 11.78 -10.77 -2.19
CA ILE A 123 10.89 -11.91 -2.46
C ILE A 123 11.45 -13.20 -1.88
N LYS A 124 10.72 -13.76 -0.91
CA LYS A 124 10.92 -15.12 -0.39
C LYS A 124 9.84 -16.02 -0.95
N VAL A 125 10.23 -17.15 -1.53
CA VAL A 125 9.31 -18.14 -2.10
C VAL A 125 9.50 -19.45 -1.37
N ALA A 126 8.42 -20.00 -0.83
CA ALA A 126 8.35 -21.32 -0.24
C ALA A 126 7.42 -22.20 -1.08
N VAL A 127 7.86 -23.42 -1.40
CA VAL A 127 7.03 -24.45 -2.03
C VAL A 127 6.32 -25.22 -0.93
N VAL A 128 5.01 -25.38 -1.06
CA VAL A 128 4.17 -26.14 -0.10
C VAL A 128 3.83 -27.51 -0.69
N GLU A 129 3.42 -27.54 -1.95
CA GLU A 129 3.09 -28.76 -2.68
C GLU A 129 3.71 -28.71 -4.08
N ARG A 130 4.16 -29.87 -4.58
CA ARG A 130 4.61 -30.03 -5.96
C ARG A 130 4.36 -31.46 -6.43
N ASP A 131 4.02 -31.59 -7.70
CA ASP A 131 3.86 -32.89 -8.33
C ASP A 131 5.21 -33.61 -8.51
N GLU A 132 5.19 -34.94 -8.59
CA GLU A 132 6.38 -35.78 -8.78
C GLU A 132 7.16 -35.47 -10.06
N GLY A 133 6.51 -34.88 -11.07
CA GLY A 133 7.13 -34.44 -12.32
C GLY A 133 8.06 -33.24 -12.18
N ILE A 134 8.09 -32.58 -11.03
CA ILE A 134 8.97 -31.45 -10.72
C ILE A 134 10.17 -31.99 -9.97
N SER A 135 11.37 -31.79 -10.50
CA SER A 135 12.59 -32.43 -9.96
C SER A 135 13.04 -31.80 -8.64
N SER A 136 12.82 -30.49 -8.48
CA SER A 136 13.23 -29.75 -7.27
C SER A 136 12.45 -28.45 -7.08
N ASP A 137 12.42 -27.94 -5.85
CA ASP A 137 11.83 -26.64 -5.53
C ASP A 137 12.49 -25.49 -6.31
N ALA A 138 13.77 -25.61 -6.65
CA ALA A 138 14.51 -24.61 -7.45
C ALA A 138 13.95 -24.46 -8.88
N GLU A 139 13.36 -25.52 -9.43
CA GLU A 139 12.75 -25.53 -10.77
C GLU A 139 11.52 -24.62 -10.84
N VAL A 140 10.79 -24.49 -9.72
CA VAL A 140 9.56 -23.70 -9.61
C VAL A 140 9.82 -22.32 -9.00
N THR A 141 10.69 -22.23 -7.99
CA THR A 141 10.94 -20.97 -7.29
C THR A 141 11.61 -19.93 -8.19
N ARG A 142 12.44 -20.35 -9.16
CA ARG A 142 13.06 -19.44 -10.15
C ARG A 142 12.03 -18.69 -11.00
N PRO A 143 11.11 -19.37 -11.72
CA PRO A 143 10.08 -18.67 -12.49
C PRO A 143 9.03 -17.98 -11.59
N VAL A 144 8.78 -18.44 -10.37
CA VAL A 144 7.92 -17.70 -9.43
C VAL A 144 8.56 -16.37 -9.03
N LYS A 145 9.87 -16.31 -8.80
CA LYS A 145 10.57 -15.05 -8.50
C LYS A 145 10.51 -14.02 -9.63
N SER A 146 10.37 -14.43 -10.88
CA SER A 146 10.27 -13.49 -12.01
C SER A 146 8.94 -12.71 -12.05
N ILE A 147 7.97 -13.02 -11.18
CA ILE A 147 6.78 -12.19 -11.00
C ILE A 147 7.09 -10.84 -10.34
N ALA A 148 8.32 -10.63 -9.84
CA ALA A 148 8.76 -9.43 -9.12
C ALA A 148 8.37 -8.12 -9.83
N ASP A 149 8.66 -8.01 -11.12
CA ASP A 149 8.37 -6.79 -11.89
C ASP A 149 6.87 -6.48 -11.91
N LYS A 150 6.02 -7.51 -12.06
CA LYS A 150 4.56 -7.33 -12.02
C LYS A 150 4.07 -6.97 -10.62
N LEU A 151 4.67 -7.52 -9.57
CA LEU A 151 4.37 -7.13 -8.19
C LEU A 151 4.75 -5.68 -7.93
N GLN A 152 5.93 -5.25 -8.38
CA GLN A 152 6.39 -3.87 -8.32
C GLN A 152 5.41 -2.92 -9.02
N GLU A 153 4.93 -3.28 -10.21
CA GLU A 153 3.90 -2.51 -10.92
C GLU A 153 2.60 -2.37 -10.11
N GLN A 154 2.12 -3.46 -9.50
CA GLN A 154 0.89 -3.42 -8.68
C GLN A 154 1.08 -2.58 -7.41
N LEU A 155 2.23 -2.68 -6.73
CA LEU A 155 2.52 -1.90 -5.53
C LEU A 155 2.75 -0.41 -5.86
N SER A 156 3.36 -0.11 -7.00
CA SER A 156 3.46 1.25 -7.53
C SER A 156 2.07 1.83 -7.82
N LYS A 157 1.17 1.03 -8.40
CA LYS A 157 -0.21 1.43 -8.63
C LYS A 157 -0.95 1.70 -7.32
N LEU A 158 -0.78 0.86 -6.29
CA LEU A 158 -1.31 1.13 -4.95
C LEU A 158 -0.82 2.48 -4.42
N HIS A 159 0.48 2.79 -4.54
CA HIS A 159 1.04 4.07 -4.10
C HIS A 159 0.40 5.26 -4.82
N GLN A 160 0.14 5.16 -6.12
CA GLN A 160 -0.55 6.21 -6.86
C GLN A 160 -1.99 6.38 -6.39
N LEU A 161 -2.73 5.29 -6.19
CA LEU A 161 -4.11 5.36 -5.70
C LEU A 161 -4.19 5.97 -4.28
N LEU A 162 -3.19 5.73 -3.42
CA LEU A 162 -3.09 6.40 -2.12
C LEU A 162 -2.89 7.91 -2.25
N LYS A 163 -2.12 8.37 -3.25
CA LYS A 163 -1.92 9.80 -3.52
C LYS A 163 -3.17 10.49 -4.04
N GLU A 164 -4.18 9.77 -4.52
CA GLU A 164 -5.42 10.36 -5.03
C GLU A 164 -6.51 10.53 -3.96
N ARG A 165 -6.32 9.96 -2.77
CA ARG A 165 -7.32 9.83 -1.70
C ARG A 165 -7.12 10.85 -0.58
#